data_AF-A0A0A0DCQ0-F1
#
_entry.id   AF-A0A0A0DCQ0-F1
#
_cell.length_a   1.000
_cell.length_b   1.000
_cell.length_c   1.000
_cell.angle_alpha   90.00
_cell.angle_beta   90.00
_cell.angle_gamma   90.00
#
_symmetry.space_group_name_H-M   'P 1'
#
loop_
_entity.id
_entity.type
_entity.pdbx_description
1 polymer ?
#
loop_
_entity_poly.entity_id
_entity_poly.type
_entity_poly.pdbx_seq_one_letter_code
_entity_poly.pdbx_strand_id
1 'polypeptide(L)' 'MPLLSDADLWRTADIMIDSHGSNAPAVATGWAEWLEASGDEEGAATWQLIAQRCEALLNEEGTRQ' A
#
# COMPACT_ATOMS: atom_id res chain seq x y z
N MET A 1 -2.05 -15.94 -0.07
CA MET A 1 -1.72 -15.35 1.26
C MET A 1 -0.77 -14.21 0.96
N PRO A 2 -0.79 -13.05 1.63
CA PRO A 2 0.15 -11.99 1.27
C PRO A 2 1.58 -12.51 1.32
N LEU A 3 2.37 -12.17 0.30
CA LEU A 3 3.77 -12.61 0.17
C LEU A 3 4.67 -12.00 1.26
N LEU A 4 4.21 -10.90 1.86
CA LEU A 4 4.91 -10.13 2.87
C LEU A 4 4.32 -10.39 4.27
N SER A 5 5.18 -10.31 5.28
CA SER A 5 4.73 -10.25 6.67
C SER A 5 3.96 -8.97 6.93
N ASP A 6 3.09 -8.95 7.95
CA ASP A 6 2.34 -7.74 8.30
C ASP A 6 3.26 -6.54 8.57
N ALA A 7 4.38 -6.77 9.27
CA ALA A 7 5.37 -5.72 9.53
C ALA A 7 6.02 -5.17 8.25
N ASP A 8 6.23 -6.02 7.24
CA ASP A 8 6.80 -5.58 5.95
C ASP A 8 5.77 -4.81 5.13
N LEU A 9 4.48 -5.15 5.23
CA LEU A 9 3.41 -4.36 4.60
C LEU A 9 3.37 -2.94 5.18
N TRP A 10 3.47 -2.80 6.50
CA TRP A 10 3.53 -1.48 7.15
C TRP A 10 4.80 -0.71 6.79
N ARG A 11 5.97 -1.36 6.78
CA ARG A 11 7.22 -0.70 6.38
C ARG A 11 7.17 -0.24 4.92
N THR A 12 6.58 -1.03 4.04
CA THR A 12 6.44 -0.67 2.63
C THR A 12 5.48 0.50 2.45
N ALA A 13 4.36 0.52 3.19
CA ALA A 13 3.43 1.65 3.19
C ALA A 13 4.10 2.96 3.66
N ASP A 14 4.92 2.89 4.70
CA ASP A 14 5.70 4.03 5.21
C ASP A 14 6.65 4.58 4.13
N ILE A 15 7.43 3.71 3.48
CA ILE A 15 8.32 4.07 2.36
C ILE A 15 7.55 4.69 1.19
N MET A 16 6.35 4.18 0.90
CA MET A 16 5.48 4.70 -0.15
C MET A 16 5.01 6.12 0.18
N ILE A 17 4.65 6.39 1.44
CA ILE A 17 4.28 7.73 1.92
C ILE A 17 5.48 8.67 1.85
N ASP A 18 6.66 8.25 2.28
CA ASP A 18 7.88 9.04 2.15
C ASP A 18 8.18 9.43 0.70
N SER A 19 7.88 8.53 -0.25
CA SER A 19 8.19 8.72 -1.68
C SER A 19 7.10 9.48 -2.45
N HIS A 20 5.83 9.30 -2.08
CA HIS A 20 4.66 9.76 -2.85
C HIS A 20 3.71 10.67 -2.06
N GLY A 21 3.99 10.90 -0.77
CA GLY A 21 3.16 11.69 0.14
C GLY A 21 1.75 11.12 0.26
N SER A 22 0.77 12.03 0.33
CA SER A 22 -0.65 11.68 0.41
C SER A 22 -1.20 10.92 -0.81
N ASN A 23 -0.44 10.85 -1.92
CA ASN A 23 -0.82 10.08 -3.10
C ASN A 23 -0.41 8.60 -3.02
N ALA A 24 0.33 8.19 -1.98
CA ALA A 24 0.82 6.82 -1.80
C ALA A 24 -0.28 5.73 -1.91
N PRO A 25 -1.49 5.89 -1.34
CA PRO A 25 -2.56 4.91 -1.51
C PRO A 25 -2.96 4.70 -2.97
N ALA A 26 -3.16 5.78 -3.72
CA ALA A 26 -3.58 5.72 -5.12
C ALA A 26 -2.50 5.07 -6.01
N VAL A 27 -1.22 5.37 -5.74
CA VAL A 27 -0.10 4.72 -6.43
C VAL A 27 -0.09 3.22 -6.15
N ALA A 28 -0.23 2.79 -4.89
CA ALA A 28 -0.28 1.38 -4.51
C ALA A 28 -1.48 0.64 -5.15
N THR A 29 -2.66 1.28 -5.21
CA THR A 29 -3.82 0.73 -5.91
C THR A 29 -3.55 0.55 -7.41
N GLY A 30 -2.91 1.53 -8.06
CA GLY A 30 -2.52 1.39 -9.47
C GLY A 30 -1.56 0.24 -9.74
N TRP A 31 -0.62 -0.05 -8.82
CA TRP A 31 0.22 -1.25 -8.90
C TRP A 31 -0.59 -2.53 -8.75
N ALA A 32 -1.56 -2.55 -7.84
CA ALA A 32 -2.43 -3.71 -7.68
C ALA A 32 -3.25 -3.99 -8.95
N GLU A 33 -3.86 -2.97 -9.54
CA GLU A 33 -4.62 -3.08 -10.79
C GLU A 33 -3.76 -3.57 -11.95
N TRP A 34 -2.52 -3.06 -12.06
CA TRP A 34 -1.59 -3.51 -13.08
C TRP A 34 -1.20 -4.99 -12.91
N LEU A 35 -0.96 -5.45 -11.67
CA LEU A 35 -0.64 -6.84 -11.39
C LEU A 35 -1.83 -7.77 -11.66
N GLU A 36 -3.03 -7.36 -11.27
CA GLU A 36 -4.27 -8.10 -11.55
C GLU A 36 -4.48 -8.24 -13.06
N ALA A 37 -4.30 -7.15 -13.83
CA ALA A 37 -4.38 -7.18 -15.28
C ALA A 37 -3.30 -8.07 -15.93
N SER A 38 -2.17 -8.28 -15.26
CA SER A 38 -1.11 -9.19 -15.71
C SER A 38 -1.34 -10.66 -15.30
N GLY A 39 -2.38 -10.95 -14.51
CA GLY A 39 -2.70 -12.27 -13.99
C GLY A 39 -1.99 -12.63 -12.69
N ASP A 40 -1.29 -11.68 -12.05
CA ASP A 40 -0.66 -11.85 -10.74
C ASP A 40 -1.62 -11.42 -9.63
N GLU A 41 -2.58 -12.30 -9.33
CA GLU A 41 -3.60 -12.06 -8.31
C GLU A 41 -3.00 -11.95 -6.89
N GLU A 42 -1.92 -12.68 -6.59
CA GLU A 42 -1.29 -12.65 -5.26
C GLU A 42 -0.47 -11.38 -5.04
N GLY A 43 0.24 -10.92 -6.08
CA GLY A 43 0.88 -9.62 -6.12
C GLY A 43 -0.14 -8.49 -5.98
N ALA A 44 -1.25 -8.54 -6.74
CA ALA A 44 -2.32 -7.56 -6.64
C ALA A 44 -2.91 -7.46 -5.22
N ALA A 45 -3.21 -8.61 -4.60
CA ALA A 45 -3.71 -8.64 -3.22
C ALA A 45 -2.70 -8.05 -2.21
N THR A 46 -1.41 -8.28 -2.43
CA THR A 46 -0.34 -7.70 -1.60
C THR A 46 -0.30 -6.18 -1.71
N TRP A 47 -0.43 -5.63 -2.92
CA TRP A 47 -0.45 -4.18 -3.13
C TRP A 47 -1.74 -3.50 -2.65
N GLN A 48 -2.89 -4.19 -2.72
CA GLN A 48 -4.13 -3.72 -2.09
C GLN A 48 -3.99 -3.59 -0.56
N LEU A 49 -3.25 -4.52 0.06
CA LEU A 49 -2.97 -4.47 1.49
C LEU A 49 -2.00 -3.32 1.85
N ILE A 50 -1.03 -3.02 0.98
CA ILE A 50 -0.15 -1.86 1.15
C ILE A 50 -0.97 -0.56 1.04
N ALA A 51 -1.85 -0.44 0.04
CA ALA A 51 -2.70 0.74 -0.14
C ALA A 51 -3.54 1.05 1.11
N GLN A 52 -4.19 0.04 1.70
CA GLN A 52 -4.95 0.18 2.95
C GLN A 52 -4.10 0.70 4.12
N ARG A 53 -2.84 0.26 4.21
CA ARG A 53 -1.93 0.70 5.28
C ARG A 53 -1.43 2.12 5.03
N CYS A 54 -1.22 2.51 3.78
CA CYS A 54 -0.94 3.91 3.43
C CYS A 54 -2.09 4.82 3.92
N GLU A 55 -3.35 4.45 3.66
CA GLU A 55 -4.50 5.20 4.16
C GLU A 55 -4.52 5.26 5.69
N ALA A 56 -4.26 4.14 6.36
CA ALA A 56 -4.23 4.09 7.82
C ALA A 56 -3.17 5.02 8.42
N LEU A 57 -1.92 4.98 7.91
CA LEU A 57 -0.83 5.84 8.38
C LEU A 57 -1.14 7.33 8.16
N LEU A 58 -1.59 7.70 6.95
CA LEU A 58 -1.94 9.09 6.63
C LEU A 58 -3.10 9.61 7.51
N ASN A 59 -4.09 8.76 7.80
CA ASN A 59 -5.19 9.10 8.70
C ASN A 59 -4.72 9.27 10.16
N GLU A 60 -3.79 8.43 10.62
CA GLU A 60 -3.17 8.59 11.94
C GLU A 60 -2.34 9.87 12.05
N GLU A 61 -1.56 10.22 11.02
CA GLU A 61 -0.79 11.47 10.98
C GLU A 61 -1.68 12.71 10.96
N GLY A 62 -2.75 12.69 10.16
CA GLY A 62 -3.73 13.78 10.12
C GLY A 62 -4.48 13.96 11.44
N THR A 63 -4.62 12.90 12.24
CA THR A 63 -5.25 12.96 13.58
C THR A 63 -4.28 13.46 14.67
N ARG A 64 -2.96 13.45 14.41
CA ARG A 64 -1.94 13.96 15.35
C ARG A 64 -1.64 15.46 15.18
N GLN A 65 -2.26 16.14 14.22
CA GLN A 65 -2.15 17.60 14.02
C GLN A 65 -3.26 18.38 14.75
#